data_AF-A0A1F5LXI0-F1
#
_entry.id   AF-A0A1F5LXI0-F1
#
_cell.length_a   1.000
_cell.length_b   1.000
_cell.length_c   1.000
_cell.angle_alpha   90.00
_cell.angle_beta   90.00
_cell.angle_gamma   90.00
#
_symmetry.space_group_name_H-M   'P 1'
#
loop_
_entity.id
_entity.type
_entity.pdbx_description
1 polymer ?
#
loop_
_entity_poly.entity_id
_entity_poly.type
_entity_poly.pdbx_seq_one_letter_code
_entity_poly.pdbx_strand_id
1 'polypeptide(L)'
;MPKAYFDRDPITLQEGSHVGAEIGGKMIEPDGTEFVSGEVDRVTIYTSPNSTVELKCTQDVHFSPGEQVILQQLDPVSYAAIGMESGKEVEFKE
;
A
#
# COMPACT_ATOMS: atom_id res chain seq x y z
N MET A 1 -3.25 -5.36 -15.84
CA MET A 1 -2.49 -4.33 -15.08
C MET A 1 -1.72 -5.07 -14.00
N PRO A 2 -0.48 -4.65 -13.69
CA PRO A 2 0.30 -5.29 -12.63
C PRO A 2 -0.42 -5.27 -11.29
N LYS A 3 -0.16 -6.25 -10.42
CA LYS A 3 -0.89 -6.42 -9.16
C LYS A 3 0.00 -6.83 -8.00
N ALA A 4 -0.27 -6.25 -6.84
CA ALA A 4 0.19 -6.77 -5.56
C ALA A 4 -0.83 -7.80 -5.05
N TYR A 5 -0.35 -8.99 -4.71
CA TYR A 5 -1.19 -10.07 -4.21
C TYR A 5 -0.99 -10.18 -2.70
N PHE A 6 -2.06 -9.87 -1.95
CA PHE A 6 -2.07 -9.94 -0.50
C PHE A 6 -2.92 -11.13 0.00
N ASP A 7 -2.46 -11.82 1.05
CA ASP A 7 -3.18 -12.95 1.66
C ASP A 7 -3.31 -12.79 3.18
N ARG A 8 -4.29 -11.96 3.57
CA ARG A 8 -4.49 -11.48 4.96
C ARG A 8 -3.22 -10.85 5.54
N ASP A 9 -2.51 -10.10 4.70
CA ASP A 9 -1.28 -9.43 5.08
C ASP A 9 -1.63 -8.19 5.92
N PRO A 10 -1.07 -8.05 7.14
CA PRO A 10 -1.18 -6.81 7.90
C PRO A 10 -0.35 -5.73 7.20
N ILE A 11 -1.03 -4.73 6.66
CA ILE A 11 -0.42 -3.58 6.01
C ILE A 11 -0.43 -2.39 6.97
N THR A 12 0.74 -1.90 7.33
CA THR A 12 0.92 -0.68 8.11
C THR A 12 1.20 0.49 7.17
N LEU A 13 0.44 1.58 7.29
CA LEU A 13 0.74 2.82 6.58
C LEU A 13 1.75 3.63 7.41
N GLN A 14 2.97 3.76 6.92
CA GLN A 14 3.98 4.55 7.63
C GLN A 14 3.63 6.04 7.61
N GLU A 15 3.88 6.78 8.70
CA GLU A 15 3.81 8.25 8.72
C GLU A 15 4.46 8.91 7.49
N GLY A 16 3.80 9.95 6.96
CA GLY A 16 4.26 10.70 5.79
C GLY A 16 3.42 11.97 5.54
N SER A 17 3.41 12.46 4.30
CA SER A 17 2.68 13.68 3.91
C SER A 17 1.21 13.44 3.55
N HIS A 18 0.62 12.36 4.06
CA HIS A 18 -0.74 11.92 3.76
C HIS A 18 -1.55 11.83 5.06
N VAL A 19 -2.87 11.78 4.92
CA VAL A 19 -3.82 11.62 6.04
C VAL A 19 -4.50 10.24 6.05
N GLY A 20 -4.20 9.41 5.05
CA GLY A 20 -4.64 8.02 4.98
C GLY A 20 -4.42 7.40 3.60
N ALA A 21 -4.68 6.10 3.50
CA ALA A 21 -4.63 5.35 2.24
C ALA A 21 -5.78 4.33 2.16
N GLU A 22 -6.39 4.16 0.99
CA GLU A 22 -7.29 3.05 0.69
C GLU A 22 -6.55 1.99 -0.12
N ILE A 23 -6.46 0.77 0.43
CA ILE A 23 -5.75 -0.38 -0.14
C ILE A 23 -6.68 -1.59 -0.09
N GLY A 24 -7.04 -2.15 -1.25
CA GLY A 24 -7.93 -3.32 -1.30
C GLY A 24 -9.29 -3.11 -0.60
N GLY A 25 -9.83 -1.89 -0.67
CA GLY A 25 -11.09 -1.50 -0.01
C GLY A 25 -10.98 -1.28 1.51
N LYS A 26 -9.76 -1.21 2.06
CA LYS A 26 -9.48 -0.89 3.46
C LYS A 26 -8.88 0.49 3.59
N MET A 27 -9.48 1.32 4.42
CA MET A 27 -8.91 2.62 4.81
C MET A 27 -7.90 2.40 5.94
N ILE A 28 -6.70 2.93 5.78
CA ILE A 28 -5.60 2.86 6.75
C ILE A 28 -5.19 4.28 7.09
N GLU A 29 -5.21 4.64 8.37
CA GLU A 29 -4.66 5.91 8.87
C GLU A 29 -3.14 5.79 9.06
N PRO A 30 -2.38 6.92 9.09
CA PRO A 30 -0.95 6.89 9.40
C PRO A 30 -0.65 6.16 10.72
N ASP A 31 0.38 5.32 10.72
CA ASP A 31 0.75 4.33 11.75
C ASP A 31 -0.34 3.29 12.08
N GLY A 32 -1.48 3.35 11.41
CA GLY A 32 -2.54 2.35 11.46
C GLY A 32 -2.17 1.09 10.69
N THR A 33 -2.86 0.00 11.02
CA THR A 33 -2.67 -1.30 10.35
C THR A 33 -4.02 -1.93 10.05
N GLU A 34 -4.19 -2.41 8.82
CA GLU A 34 -5.36 -3.20 8.40
C GLU A 34 -4.92 -4.49 7.73
N PHE A 35 -5.78 -5.51 7.80
CA PHE A 35 -5.57 -6.76 7.08
C PHE A 35 -6.18 -6.66 5.68
N VAL A 36 -5.33 -6.79 4.66
CA VAL A 36 -5.72 -6.71 3.25
C VAL A 36 -5.65 -8.10 2.62
N SER A 37 -6.56 -8.40 1.70
CA SER A 37 -6.60 -9.68 0.99
C SER A 37 -7.06 -9.48 -0.43
N GLY A 38 -6.50 -10.26 -1.35
CA GLY A 38 -6.82 -10.22 -2.76
C GLY A 38 -5.80 -9.45 -3.58
N GLU A 39 -6.18 -9.15 -4.82
CA GLU A 39 -5.32 -8.50 -5.79
C GLU A 39 -5.53 -7.00 -5.76
N VAL A 40 -4.45 -6.23 -5.66
CA VAL A 40 -4.47 -4.78 -5.61
C VAL A 40 -3.63 -4.24 -6.76
N ASP A 41 -4.28 -3.65 -7.76
CA ASP A 41 -3.63 -2.98 -8.88
C ASP A 41 -3.51 -1.46 -8.68
N ARG A 42 -4.22 -0.91 -7.68
CA ARG A 42 -4.26 0.52 -7.37
C ARG A 42 -4.42 0.79 -5.88
N VAL A 43 -3.90 1.93 -5.43
CA VAL A 43 -4.14 2.48 -4.10
C VAL A 43 -4.59 3.93 -4.22
N THR A 44 -5.46 4.37 -3.30
CA THR A 44 -5.86 5.78 -3.20
C THR A 44 -5.18 6.41 -2.01
N ILE A 45 -4.36 7.42 -2.22
CA ILE A 45 -3.70 8.18 -1.15
C ILE A 45 -4.51 9.44 -0.87
N TYR A 46 -4.85 9.67 0.39
CA TYR A 46 -5.52 10.89 0.84
C TYR A 46 -4.44 11.87 1.29
N THR A 47 -4.24 12.94 0.52
CA THR A 47 -3.26 14.01 0.85
C THR A 47 -3.86 15.05 1.79
N SER A 48 -5.20 15.17 1.79
CA SER A 48 -5.98 15.94 2.76
C SER A 48 -7.42 15.40 2.77
N PRO A 49 -8.32 15.86 3.67
CA PRO A 49 -9.71 15.40 3.70
C PRO A 49 -10.49 15.55 2.38
N ASN A 50 -10.04 16.44 1.48
CA ASN A 50 -10.71 16.75 0.21
C ASN A 50 -9.83 16.50 -1.02
N SER A 51 -8.68 15.83 -0.87
CA SER A 51 -7.71 15.65 -1.97
C SER A 51 -7.14 14.25 -1.96
N THR A 52 -7.21 13.58 -3.11
CA THR A 52 -6.72 12.22 -3.30
C THR A 52 -5.82 12.10 -4.53
N VAL A 53 -4.95 11.09 -4.50
CA VAL A 53 -4.12 10.67 -5.63
C VAL A 53 -4.31 9.17 -5.81
N GLU A 54 -4.60 8.73 -7.04
CA GLU A 54 -4.67 7.30 -7.38
C GLU A 54 -3.32 6.86 -7.94
N LEU A 55 -2.71 5.86 -7.31
CA LEU A 55 -1.42 5.32 -7.71
C LEU A 55 -1.59 3.88 -8.19
N LYS A 56 -0.89 3.52 -9.27
CA LYS A 56 -0.96 2.22 -9.92
C LYS A 56 0.22 1.35 -9.56
N CYS A 57 -0.05 0.07 -9.35
CA CYS A 57 0.96 -0.95 -9.14
C CYS A 57 1.87 -1.06 -10.38
N THR A 58 3.18 -1.11 -10.14
CA THR A 58 4.20 -1.07 -11.21
C THR A 58 4.63 -2.44 -11.71
N GLN A 59 4.53 -3.47 -10.88
CA GLN A 59 4.92 -4.84 -11.21
C GLN A 59 4.12 -5.87 -10.41
N ASP A 60 4.02 -7.09 -10.92
CA ASP A 60 3.40 -8.18 -10.18
C ASP A 60 4.27 -8.58 -8.99
N VAL A 61 3.70 -8.64 -7.79
CA VAL A 61 4.39 -9.15 -6.59
C VAL A 61 3.47 -10.02 -5.76
N HIS A 62 4.01 -11.16 -5.32
CA HIS A 62 3.35 -12.04 -4.37
C HIS A 62 4.06 -11.95 -3.03
N PHE A 63 3.38 -11.38 -2.03
CA PHE A 63 3.82 -11.45 -0.64
C PHE A 63 3.57 -12.85 -0.10
N SER A 64 4.25 -13.19 0.99
CA SER A 64 4.05 -14.45 1.70
C SER A 64 2.73 -14.36 2.48
N PRO A 65 1.97 -15.46 2.65
CA PRO A 65 0.72 -15.41 3.40
C PRO A 65 0.88 -14.90 4.83
N GLY A 66 0.11 -13.86 5.19
CA GLY A 66 0.15 -13.23 6.51
C GLY A 66 1.41 -12.40 6.77
N GLU A 67 2.17 -12.06 5.72
CA GLU A 67 3.40 -11.29 5.83
C GLU A 67 3.12 -9.86 6.26
N GLN A 68 3.89 -9.34 7.21
CA GLN A 68 3.81 -7.93 7.57
C GLN A 68 4.34 -7.07 6.43
N VAL A 69 3.52 -6.13 5.97
CA VAL A 69 3.85 -5.20 4.88
C VAL A 69 3.82 -3.77 5.41
N ILE A 70 4.83 -2.97 5.06
CA ILE A 70 4.83 -1.53 5.31
C ILE A 70 4.55 -0.83 3.99
N LEU A 71 3.55 0.04 3.96
CA LEU A 71 3.35 1.01 2.89
C LEU A 71 4.10 2.30 3.25
N GLN A 72 5.22 2.55 2.58
CA GLN A 72 6.12 3.67 2.80
C GLN A 72 6.02 4.69 1.68
N GLN A 73 5.98 5.98 2.01
CA GLN A 73 6.11 7.05 1.03
C GLN A 73 7.56 7.16 0.56
N LEU A 74 7.79 7.14 -0.77
CA LEU A 74 9.11 7.38 -1.36
C LEU A 74 9.26 8.84 -1.79
N ASP A 75 8.22 9.39 -2.44
CA ASP A 75 8.10 10.80 -2.82
C ASP A 75 6.61 11.24 -2.80
N PRO A 76 6.26 12.51 -3.10
CA PRO A 76 4.87 12.99 -3.05
C PRO A 76 3.86 12.21 -3.89
N VAL A 77 4.31 11.47 -4.92
CA VAL A 77 3.47 10.75 -5.88
C VAL A 77 3.89 9.29 -6.06
N SER A 78 4.68 8.74 -5.13
CA SER A 78 5.09 7.34 -5.17
C SER A 78 5.21 6.70 -3.77
N TYR A 79 4.77 5.45 -3.68
CA TYR A 79 4.73 4.67 -2.44
C TYR A 79 5.24 3.25 -2.70
N ALA A 80 5.93 2.65 -1.74
CA ALA A 80 6.37 1.26 -1.80
C ALA A 80 5.65 0.42 -0.76
N ALA A 81 5.10 -0.73 -1.16
CA ALA A 81 4.70 -1.79 -0.24
C ALA A 81 5.89 -2.74 -0.07
N ILE A 82 6.38 -2.90 1.15
CA ILE A 82 7.60 -3.64 1.49
C ILE A 82 7.25 -4.75 2.47
N GLY A 83 7.50 -6.00 2.08
CA GLY A 83 7.33 -7.18 2.91
C GLY A 83 8.49 -7.35 3.87
N MET A 84 8.20 -7.38 5.16
CA MET A 84 9.22 -7.32 6.21
C MET A 84 10.00 -8.63 6.38
N GLU A 85 9.40 -9.76 6.03
CA GLU A 85 10.05 -11.08 6.13
C GLU A 85 10.76 -11.46 4.84
N SER A 86 10.10 -11.28 3.69
CA SER A 86 10.62 -11.66 2.38
C SER A 86 11.56 -10.63 1.78
N GLY A 87 11.49 -9.37 2.21
CA GLY A 87 12.19 -8.23 1.60
C GLY A 87 11.68 -7.88 0.21
N LYS A 88 10.55 -8.46 -0.24
CA LYS A 88 9.93 -8.12 -1.52
C LYS A 88 9.33 -6.73 -1.44
N GLU A 89 9.37 -6.02 -2.56
CA GLU A 89 8.80 -4.70 -2.66
C GLU A 89 8.07 -4.49 -3.99
N VAL A 90 7.09 -3.59 -3.97
CA VAL A 90 6.43 -3.08 -5.16
C VAL A 90 6.12 -1.60 -4.99
N GLU A 91 6.37 -0.84 -6.05
CA GLU A 91 6.05 0.58 -6.11
C GLU A 91 4.63 0.78 -6.66
N PHE A 92 3.94 1.78 -6.12
CA PHE A 92 2.72 2.38 -6.63
C PHE A 92 3.01 3.83 -7.04
N LYS A 93 2.71 4.20 -8.30
CA LYS A 93 2.91 5.56 -8.83
C LYS A 93 1.87 5.95 -9.89
N GLU A 94 1.79 7.23 -10.25
CA GLU A 94 0.83 7.77 -11.25
C GLU A 94 0.83 7.03 -12.62
#